data_AF-A0A7C5EV10-F1
#
_entry.id   AF-A0A7C5EV10-F1
#
_cell.length_a   1.000
_cell.length_b   1.000
_cell.length_c   1.000
_cell.angle_alpha   90.00
_cell.angle_beta   90.00
_cell.angle_gamma   90.00
#
_symmetry.space_group_name_H-M   'P 1'
#
loop_
_entity.id
_entity.type
_entity.pdbx_description
1 polymer ?
#
loop_
_entity_poly.entity_id
_entity_poly.type
_entity_poly.pdbx_seq_one_letter_code
_entity_poly.pdbx_strand_id
1 'polypeptide(L)'
;TPVVVSDTPGAREVVRVTGMGEIVPRGDVQALAQAIARVLDEPSRYIQPPERIAATFSLERTVSAYEEVFRQALKKAPAEHT
;
A
#
# COMPACT_ATOMS: atom_id res chain seq x y z
N THR A 1 -9.05 0.95 9.78
CA THR A 1 -9.78 2.17 9.38
C THR A 1 -9.64 2.36 7.88
N PRO A 2 -10.74 2.61 7.15
CA PRO A 2 -10.68 2.90 5.72
C PRO A 2 -9.99 4.24 5.43
N VAL A 3 -9.46 4.41 4.22
CA VAL A 3 -8.82 5.66 3.77
C VAL A 3 -9.33 6.08 2.39
N VAL A 4 -9.49 7.39 2.17
CA VAL A 4 -9.76 7.94 0.83
C VAL A 4 -8.49 8.58 0.33
N VAL A 5 -8.03 8.19 -0.85
CA VAL A 5 -6.78 8.67 -1.44
C VAL A 5 -7.00 9.21 -2.85
N SER A 6 -6.22 10.22 -3.23
CA SER A 6 -6.15 10.60 -4.64
C SER A 6 -5.40 9.53 -5.44
N ASP A 7 -5.66 9.46 -6.74
CA ASP A 7 -5.00 8.55 -7.68
C ASP A 7 -3.55 8.99 -7.94
N THR A 8 -2.72 8.94 -6.89
CA THR A 8 -1.29 9.28 -6.89
C THR A 8 -0.49 7.99 -6.69
N PRO A 9 0.63 7.78 -7.42
CA PRO A 9 1.49 6.61 -7.22
C PRO A 9 1.89 6.43 -5.75
N GLY A 10 1.98 5.19 -5.29
CA GLY A 10 2.21 4.85 -3.88
C GLY A 10 0.94 4.91 -3.04
N ALA A 11 0.30 6.07 -2.92
CA ALA A 11 -0.90 6.24 -2.08
C ALA A 11 -2.06 5.34 -2.54
N ARG A 12 -2.31 5.27 -3.86
CA ARG A 12 -3.37 4.43 -4.44
C ARG A 12 -3.19 2.94 -4.17
N GLU A 13 -1.95 2.50 -3.95
CA GLU A 13 -1.65 1.07 -3.76
C GLU A 13 -2.24 0.54 -2.46
N VAL A 14 -2.27 1.35 -1.40
CA VAL A 14 -2.87 0.94 -0.12
C VAL A 14 -4.32 0.50 -0.32
N VAL A 15 -5.12 1.27 -1.08
CA VAL A 15 -6.51 0.92 -1.36
C VAL A 15 -6.60 -0.23 -2.38
N ARG A 16 -5.75 -0.29 -3.41
CA ARG A 16 -5.75 -1.39 -4.38
C ARG A 16 -5.50 -2.76 -3.76
N VAL A 17 -4.50 -2.86 -2.88
CA VAL A 17 -4.08 -4.16 -2.32
C VAL A 17 -4.94 -4.59 -1.14
N THR A 18 -5.56 -3.65 -0.42
CA THR A 18 -6.40 -3.96 0.75
C THR A 18 -7.89 -3.93 0.44
N GLY A 19 -8.34 -3.11 -0.50
CA GLY A 19 -9.76 -2.77 -0.69
C GLY A 19 -10.34 -1.87 0.41
N MET A 20 -9.51 -1.34 1.32
CA MET A 20 -9.97 -0.58 2.49
C MET A 20 -10.14 0.91 2.20
N GLY A 21 -10.99 1.25 1.24
CA GLY A 21 -11.34 2.64 0.95
C GLY A 21 -11.62 2.92 -0.51
N GLU A 22 -11.41 4.17 -0.91
CA GLU A 22 -11.76 4.69 -2.24
C GLU A 22 -10.59 5.45 -2.86
N ILE A 23 -10.45 5.37 -4.18
CA ILE A 23 -9.46 6.12 -4.96
C ILE A 23 -10.21 7.15 -5.82
N VAL A 24 -9.81 8.42 -5.72
CA VAL A 24 -10.44 9.52 -6.46
C VAL A 24 -9.47 10.21 -7.41
N PRO A 25 -9.93 10.85 -8.50
CA PRO A 25 -9.06 11.63 -9.37
C PRO A 25 -8.28 12.71 -8.62
N ARG A 26 -7.05 13.00 -9.05
CA ARG A 26 -6.23 14.06 -8.46
C ARG A 26 -6.85 15.44 -8.76
N GLY A 27 -6.96 16.28 -7.75
CA GLY A 27 -7.47 17.66 -7.89
C GLY A 27 -8.99 17.78 -7.96
N ASP A 28 -9.74 16.67 -7.94
CA ASP A 28 -11.20 16.69 -7.95
C ASP A 28 -11.75 16.74 -6.52
N VAL A 29 -12.07 17.95 -6.06
CA VAL A 29 -12.61 18.19 -4.72
C VAL A 29 -14.00 17.57 -4.54
N GLN A 30 -14.82 17.57 -5.59
CA GLN A 30 -16.18 17.03 -5.52
C GLN A 30 -16.15 15.50 -5.41
N ALA A 31 -15.31 14.84 -6.21
CA ALA A 31 -15.12 13.40 -6.11
C ALA A 31 -14.57 12.99 -4.73
N LEU A 32 -13.63 13.76 -4.17
CA LEU A 32 -13.11 13.53 -2.82
C LEU A 32 -14.21 13.63 -1.75
N ALA A 33 -15.01 14.69 -1.79
CA ALA A 33 -16.11 14.90 -0.83
C ALA A 33 -17.14 13.76 -0.89
N GLN A 34 -17.53 13.34 -2.10
CA GLN A 34 -18.47 12.24 -2.30
C GLN A 34 -17.90 10.89 -1.83
N ALA A 35 -16.62 10.63 -2.07
CA ALA A 35 -15.98 9.40 -1.59
C ALA A 35 -15.89 9.35 -0.06
N ILE A 36 -15.57 10.47 0.59
CA ILE A 36 -15.60 10.58 2.05
C ILE A 36 -17.01 10.27 2.57
N ALA A 37 -18.05 10.86 1.98
CA ALA A 37 -19.44 10.59 2.36
C ALA A 37 -19.78 9.08 2.23
N ARG A 38 -19.47 8.45 1.08
CA ARG A 38 -19.71 7.00 0.88
C ARG A 38 -19.02 6.12 1.92
N VAL A 39 -17.79 6.46 2.31
CA VAL A 39 -17.05 5.70 3.33
C VAL A 39 -17.67 5.87 4.73
N LEU A 40 -18.17 7.06 5.05
CA LEU A 40 -18.83 7.34 6.32
C LEU A 40 -20.23 6.72 6.41
N ASP A 41 -20.97 6.67 5.31
CA ASP A 41 -22.31 6.09 5.24
C ASP A 41 -22.29 4.56 5.39
N GLU A 42 -21.27 3.88 4.82
CA GLU A 42 -21.18 2.41 4.84
C GLU A 42 -19.75 1.92 5.17
N PRO A 43 -19.21 2.22 6.37
CA PRO A 43 -17.82 1.92 6.70
C PRO A 43 -17.51 0.43 6.71
N SER A 44 -18.49 -0.41 7.06
CA SER A 44 -18.38 -1.88 7.12
C SER A 44 -17.93 -2.49 5.78
N ARG A 45 -18.28 -1.88 4.65
CA ARG A 45 -17.92 -2.35 3.31
C ARG A 45 -16.43 -2.30 3.01
N TYR A 46 -15.70 -1.47 3.76
CA TYR A 46 -14.27 -1.23 3.60
C TYR A 46 -13.44 -1.85 4.73
N ILE A 47 -14.07 -2.57 5.66
CA ILE A 47 -13.35 -3.25 6.74
C ILE A 47 -12.82 -4.59 6.22
N GLN A 48 -11.55 -4.84 6.49
CA GLN A 48 -10.89 -6.11 6.23
C GLN A 48 -10.34 -6.68 7.53
N PRO A 49 -10.13 -8.01 7.61
CA PRO A 49 -9.52 -8.65 8.77
C PRO A 49 -8.14 -8.06 9.07
N PRO A 50 -7.83 -7.68 10.32
CA PRO A 50 -6.53 -7.12 10.70
C PRO A 50 -5.35 -8.03 10.30
N GLU A 51 -5.53 -9.34 10.36
CA GLU A 51 -4.51 -10.34 10.02
C GLU A 51 -4.14 -10.27 8.54
N ARG A 52 -5.13 -10.02 7.67
CA ARG A 52 -4.90 -9.82 6.23
C ARG A 52 -4.07 -8.56 5.97
N ILE A 53 -4.32 -7.49 6.72
CA ILE A 53 -3.59 -6.22 6.58
C ILE A 53 -2.16 -6.35 7.10
N ALA A 54 -1.99 -6.95 8.27
CA ALA A 54 -0.68 -7.23 8.85
C ALA A 54 0.17 -8.13 7.95
N ALA A 55 -0.46 -9.14 7.32
CA ALA A 55 0.19 -9.92 6.30
C ALA A 55 0.61 -9.03 5.11
N THR A 56 -0.31 -8.27 4.52
CA THR A 56 -0.03 -7.48 3.32
C THR A 56 1.14 -6.50 3.51
N PHE A 57 1.25 -5.87 4.68
CA PHE A 57 2.32 -4.92 5.03
C PHE A 57 3.32 -5.47 6.04
N SER A 58 3.63 -6.77 5.94
CA SER A 58 4.55 -7.45 6.87
C SER A 58 5.96 -6.86 6.81
N LEU A 59 6.45 -6.37 7.96
CA LEU A 59 7.82 -5.90 8.12
C LEU A 59 8.83 -7.03 7.92
N GLU A 60 8.58 -8.19 8.51
CA GLU A 60 9.45 -9.38 8.38
C GLU A 60 9.67 -9.74 6.90
N ARG A 61 8.58 -9.88 6.14
CA ARG A 61 8.67 -10.16 4.69
C ARG A 61 9.41 -9.06 3.93
N THR A 62 9.18 -7.81 4.30
CA THR A 62 9.87 -6.67 3.70
C THR A 62 11.38 -6.79 3.93
N VAL A 63 11.82 -6.98 5.17
CA VAL A 63 13.24 -7.11 5.52
C VAL A 63 13.86 -8.30 4.80
N SER A 64 13.24 -9.48 4.82
CA SER A 64 13.75 -10.66 4.12
C SER A 64 13.90 -10.44 2.61
N ALA A 65 12.97 -9.73 1.98
CA ALA A 65 13.07 -9.38 0.56
C ALA A 65 14.26 -8.45 0.28
N TYR A 66 14.50 -7.45 1.14
CA TYR A 66 15.67 -6.58 1.05
C TYR A 66 16.99 -7.35 1.23
N GLU A 67 17.08 -8.23 2.23
CA GLU A 67 18.27 -9.06 2.46
C GLU A 67 18.60 -9.95 1.26
N GLU A 68 17.59 -10.51 0.60
CA GLU A 68 17.80 -11.32 -0.60
C GLU A 68 18.34 -10.47 -1.76
N VAL A 69 17.80 -9.27 -1.98
CA VAL A 69 18.32 -8.33 -2.98
C VAL A 69 19.78 -7.98 -2.68
N PHE A 70 20.14 -7.72 -1.42
CA PHE A 70 21.52 -7.43 -1.03
C PHE A 70 22.45 -8.63 -1.25
N ARG A 71 22.02 -9.84 -0.86
CA ARG A 71 22.79 -11.07 -1.10
C ARG A 71 23.05 -11.30 -2.59
N GLN A 72 22.06 -11.03 -3.44
CA GLN A 72 22.22 -11.11 -4.90
C GLN A 72 23.18 -10.05 -5.42
N ALA A 73 23.13 -8.83 -4.91
CA ALA A 73 24.03 -7.76 -5.31
C ALA A 73 25.50 -8.10 -4.94
N LEU A 74 25.74 -8.63 -3.73
CA LEU A 74 27.08 -9.05 -3.30
C LEU A 74 27.64 -10.21 -4.13
N LYS A 75 26.79 -11.17 -4.53
CA LYS A 75 27.20 -12.27 -5.43
C LYS A 75 27.56 -11.80 -6.85
N LYS A 76 27.02 -10.66 -7.28
CA LYS A 76 27.25 -10.07 -8.61
C LYS A 76 28.43 -9.09 -8.64
N ALA A 77 28.94 -8.67 -7.48
CA ALA A 77 30.14 -7.86 -7.42
C ALA A 77 31.34 -8.72 -7.87
N PRO A 78 32.10 -8.32 -8.91
CA PRO A 78 33.36 -8.99 -9.21
C PRO A 78 34.27 -8.89 -7.98
N ALA A 79 34.90 -10.01 -7.62
CA ALA A 79 36.00 -9.97 -6.67
C ALA A 79 37.12 -9.14 -7.30
N GLU A 80 37.37 -7.94 -6.76
CA GLU A 80 38.70 -7.33 -6.59
C GLU A 80 38.60 -5.82 -6.33
N HIS A 81 39.23 -5.38 -5.24
CA HIS A 81 40.20 -4.27 -5.17
C HIS A 81 41.14 -4.65 -4.00
N THR A 82 42.17 -5.45 -4.29
CA THR A 82 43.37 -5.61 -3.44
C THR A 82 44.45 -4.69 -4.00
#